data_AF-A0A7N8XUI1-F1
#
_entry.id   AF-A0A7N8XUI1-F1
#
_cell.length_a   1.000
_cell.length_b   1.000
_cell.length_c   1.000
_cell.angle_alpha   90.00
_cell.angle_beta   90.00
_cell.angle_gamma   90.00
#
_symmetry.space_group_name_H-M   'P 1'
#
loop_
_entity.id
_entity.type
_entity.pdbx_description
1 polymer ?
#
loop_
_entity_poly.entity_id
_entity_poly.type
_entity_poly.pdbx_seq_one_letter_code
_entity_poly.pdbx_strand_id
1 'polypeptide(L)'
;MVELGQWEKALSVAPGVSMKYWKKLMQRRADQLMAEDNDDAIPYCIATGEIKKLVTFFTAHYPWLYFGLFLFSLLHKVCKELAEWYFQDGCCVLAACCHLAVDNIELAMASLIRGNELELAACVGTVLGETAPQSTAYCLELLARKYMTTPTWYLSADLLQMIPDNYILLAKLCAFYPGSDTEINQLHERCRLPSLEECKALAEAAMSEGDLFSAVKFHLLSSEPENALRIGIDHVKEQLAGPDWTVDIVQPILELMSYIRTDCLIMAKLTEVRSELLILCGYIGGLLAIRRQYCSIVPALYEYTSQLLKRREVCVPLKIEQLSVELDAWRACTQPNSNPPSECQREEFSCLKKRIQPADSVLQGADYVTGSNMPSHSDVELSCFTGHKIQGPVFLLEDGKSAISLNDALMWAKVNPFSPLGTGLRINPF
;
A
#
# COMPACT_ATOMS: atom_id res chain seq x y z
N MET A 1 21.85 -45.99 -4.47
CA MET A 1 20.60 -45.27 -4.12
C MET A 1 19.51 -45.50 -5.17
N VAL A 2 19.76 -45.21 -6.45
CA VAL A 2 18.81 -45.48 -7.55
C VAL A 2 18.46 -46.98 -7.66
N GLU A 3 19.47 -47.86 -7.63
CA GLU A 3 19.29 -49.32 -7.65
C GLU A 3 18.58 -49.87 -6.40
N LEU A 4 18.49 -49.06 -5.33
CA LEU A 4 17.77 -49.39 -4.10
C LEU A 4 16.34 -48.82 -4.08
N GLY A 5 15.85 -48.29 -5.20
CA GLY A 5 14.54 -47.63 -5.30
C GLY A 5 14.42 -46.30 -4.56
N GLN A 6 15.51 -45.79 -3.97
CA GLN A 6 15.53 -44.54 -3.21
C GLN A 6 15.71 -43.32 -4.12
N TRP A 7 14.74 -43.09 -4.99
CA TRP A 7 14.79 -42.06 -6.03
C TRP A 7 14.87 -40.65 -5.48
N GLU A 8 14.07 -40.29 -4.46
CA GLU A 8 14.09 -38.96 -3.85
C GLU A 8 15.45 -38.61 -3.24
N LYS A 9 16.06 -39.56 -2.53
CA LYS A 9 17.41 -39.39 -1.95
C LYS A 9 18.49 -39.31 -3.01
N ALA A 10 18.35 -40.07 -4.10
CA ALA A 10 19.30 -40.00 -5.22
C ALA A 10 19.21 -38.66 -5.97
N LEU A 11 18.01 -38.12 -6.11
CA LEU A 11 17.76 -36.85 -6.78
C LEU A 11 18.16 -35.64 -5.95
N SER A 12 18.06 -35.69 -4.62
CA SER A 12 18.51 -34.61 -3.75
C SER A 12 20.04 -34.43 -3.74
N VAL A 13 20.81 -35.51 -3.93
CA VAL A 13 22.28 -35.45 -3.96
C VAL A 13 22.86 -35.26 -5.37
N ALA A 14 22.09 -35.52 -6.42
CA ALA A 14 22.55 -35.45 -7.81
C ALA A 14 23.04 -34.06 -8.29
N PRO A 15 22.51 -32.91 -7.82
CA PRO A 15 23.04 -31.60 -8.15
C PRO A 15 24.51 -31.41 -7.70
N GLY A 16 24.94 -32.11 -6.65
CA GLY A 16 26.32 -32.13 -6.17
C GLY A 16 27.32 -32.78 -7.14
N VAL A 17 26.84 -33.55 -8.12
CA VAL A 17 27.66 -34.12 -9.21
C VAL A 17 27.65 -33.21 -10.42
N SER A 18 26.46 -32.89 -10.95
CA SER A 18 26.24 -31.84 -11.95
C SER A 18 24.75 -31.68 -12.27
N MET A 19 24.35 -30.48 -12.72
CA MET A 19 22.99 -30.24 -13.23
C MET A 19 22.63 -31.11 -14.43
N LYS A 20 23.62 -31.46 -15.28
CA LYS A 20 23.41 -32.35 -16.44
C LYS A 20 23.10 -33.78 -16.00
N TYR A 21 23.76 -34.27 -14.94
CA TYR A 21 23.49 -35.58 -14.36
C TYR A 21 22.13 -35.62 -13.67
N TRP A 22 21.81 -34.60 -12.87
CA TRP A 22 20.49 -34.45 -12.24
C TRP A 22 19.37 -34.49 -13.29
N LYS A 23 19.50 -33.73 -14.39
CA LYS A 23 18.49 -33.71 -15.46
C LYS A 23 18.29 -35.09 -16.11
N LYS A 24 19.38 -35.83 -16.38
CA LYS A 24 19.29 -37.21 -16.90
C LYS A 24 18.60 -38.16 -15.93
N LEU A 25 18.89 -38.01 -14.63
CA LEU A 25 18.31 -38.87 -13.60
C LEU A 25 16.81 -38.59 -13.40
N MET A 26 16.41 -37.31 -13.44
CA MET A 26 15.01 -36.88 -13.45
C MET A 26 14.26 -37.43 -14.66
N GLN A 27 14.84 -37.34 -15.87
CA GLN A 27 14.24 -37.90 -17.09
C GLN A 27 14.05 -39.41 -16.98
N ARG A 28 15.03 -40.15 -16.45
CA ARG A 28 14.92 -41.61 -16.26
C ARG A 28 13.81 -41.98 -15.28
N ARG A 29 13.64 -41.23 -14.19
CA ARG A 29 12.55 -41.44 -13.24
C ARG A 29 11.19 -41.11 -13.86
N ALA A 30 11.11 -40.03 -14.62
CA ALA A 30 9.91 -39.63 -15.35
C ALA A 30 9.47 -40.72 -16.34
N ASP A 31 10.40 -41.21 -17.18
CA ASP A 31 10.12 -42.25 -18.17
C ASP A 31 9.66 -43.56 -17.50
N GLN A 32 10.23 -43.91 -16.33
CA GLN A 32 9.77 -45.07 -15.56
C GLN A 32 8.33 -44.89 -15.05
N LEU A 33 8.03 -43.74 -14.43
CA LEU A 33 6.71 -43.47 -13.86
C LEU A 33 5.61 -43.34 -14.93
N MET A 34 5.93 -42.78 -16.10
CA MET A 34 4.99 -42.75 -17.22
C MET A 34 4.70 -44.14 -17.78
N ALA A 35 5.69 -45.05 -17.80
CA ALA A 35 5.46 -46.43 -18.22
C ALA A 35 4.61 -47.24 -17.21
N GLU A 36 4.55 -46.78 -15.97
CA GLU A 36 3.73 -47.33 -14.89
C GLU A 36 2.33 -46.65 -14.80
N ASP A 37 1.98 -45.78 -15.76
CA ASP A 37 0.77 -44.94 -15.75
C ASP A 37 0.58 -44.18 -14.42
N ASN A 38 1.69 -43.77 -13.79
CA ASN A 38 1.67 -43.07 -12.53
C ASN A 38 1.78 -41.54 -12.73
N ASP A 39 0.79 -40.80 -12.24
CA ASP A 39 0.74 -39.33 -12.24
C ASP A 39 1.91 -38.68 -11.50
N ASP A 40 2.61 -39.42 -10.63
CA ASP A 40 3.86 -38.96 -10.02
C ASP A 40 4.94 -38.61 -11.05
N ALA A 41 4.80 -39.01 -12.33
CA ALA A 41 5.71 -38.62 -13.41
C ALA A 41 5.68 -37.11 -13.72
N ILE A 42 4.55 -36.44 -13.44
CA ILE A 42 4.27 -35.08 -13.92
C ILE A 42 5.29 -34.06 -13.39
N PRO A 43 5.62 -33.98 -12.09
CA PRO A 43 6.62 -33.05 -11.58
C PRO A 43 7.99 -33.24 -12.22
N TYR A 44 8.37 -34.48 -12.56
CA TYR A 44 9.66 -34.79 -13.18
C TYR A 44 9.73 -34.34 -14.64
N CYS A 45 8.64 -34.49 -15.40
CA CYS A 45 8.51 -34.00 -16.78
C CYS A 45 8.55 -32.47 -16.83
N ILE A 46 7.89 -31.79 -15.89
CA ILE A 46 7.90 -30.32 -15.79
C ILE A 46 9.32 -29.83 -15.47
N ALA A 47 9.96 -30.40 -14.44
CA ALA A 47 11.30 -29.99 -14.01
C ALA A 47 12.38 -30.22 -15.07
N THR A 48 12.15 -31.14 -16.02
CA THR A 48 13.08 -31.41 -17.13
C THR A 48 12.77 -30.64 -18.40
N GLY A 49 11.61 -29.97 -18.48
CA GLY A 49 11.13 -29.20 -19.63
C GLY A 49 10.54 -30.06 -20.76
N GLU A 50 10.19 -31.32 -20.49
CA GLU A 50 9.71 -32.29 -21.48
C GLU A 50 8.19 -32.17 -21.72
N ILE A 51 7.73 -30.96 -22.05
CA ILE A 51 6.29 -30.63 -22.18
C ILE A 51 5.61 -31.48 -23.26
N LYS A 52 6.31 -31.79 -24.37
CA LYS A 52 5.76 -32.62 -25.44
C LYS A 52 5.44 -34.04 -24.99
N LYS A 53 6.30 -34.65 -24.17
CA LYS A 53 6.06 -35.99 -23.59
C LYS A 53 4.88 -35.96 -22.65
N LEU A 54 4.80 -34.93 -21.81
CA LEU A 54 3.69 -34.73 -20.88
C LEU A 54 2.35 -34.59 -21.62
N VAL A 55 2.28 -33.76 -22.66
CA VAL A 55 1.08 -33.61 -23.51
C VAL A 55 0.68 -34.94 -24.14
N THR A 56 1.64 -35.72 -24.64
CA THR A 56 1.37 -37.02 -25.27
C THR A 56 0.81 -38.03 -24.27
N PHE A 57 1.40 -38.10 -23.06
CA PHE A 57 0.92 -38.95 -21.97
C PHE A 57 -0.51 -38.61 -21.57
N PHE A 58 -0.81 -37.33 -21.35
CA PHE A 58 -2.16 -36.94 -20.96
C PHE A 58 -3.21 -37.10 -22.07
N THR A 59 -2.82 -36.87 -23.33
CA THR A 59 -3.73 -37.04 -24.48
C THR A 59 -4.16 -38.49 -24.66
N ALA A 60 -3.30 -39.45 -24.28
CA ALA A 60 -3.58 -40.87 -24.40
C ALA A 60 -4.40 -41.44 -23.22
N HIS A 61 -4.30 -40.86 -22.02
CA HIS A 61 -4.82 -41.46 -20.79
C HIS A 61 -5.97 -40.67 -20.13
N TYR A 62 -6.17 -39.39 -20.46
CA TYR A 62 -7.19 -38.54 -19.85
C TYR A 62 -8.08 -37.84 -20.89
N PRO A 63 -9.36 -37.59 -20.59
CA PRO A 63 -10.18 -36.72 -21.43
C PRO A 63 -9.55 -35.33 -21.54
N TRP A 64 -9.58 -34.73 -22.73
CA TRP A 64 -9.03 -33.40 -23.02
C TRP A 64 -9.45 -32.31 -22.00
N LEU A 65 -10.66 -32.44 -21.45
CA LEU A 65 -11.18 -31.52 -20.42
C LEU A 65 -10.40 -31.62 -19.10
N TYR A 66 -10.07 -32.84 -18.65
CA TYR A 66 -9.29 -33.07 -17.43
C TYR A 66 -7.84 -32.61 -17.61
N PHE A 67 -7.24 -32.88 -18.78
CA PHE A 67 -5.90 -32.40 -19.10
C PHE A 67 -5.83 -30.87 -19.16
N GLY A 68 -6.81 -30.23 -19.79
CA GLY A 68 -6.92 -28.77 -19.85
C GLY A 68 -7.03 -28.14 -18.47
N LEU A 69 -7.90 -28.68 -17.59
CA LEU A 69 -8.04 -28.22 -16.21
C LEU A 69 -6.76 -28.42 -15.38
N PHE A 70 -6.08 -29.56 -15.57
CA PHE A 70 -4.82 -29.85 -14.89
C PHE A 70 -3.72 -28.86 -15.30
N LEU A 71 -3.52 -28.65 -16.61
CA LEU A 71 -2.53 -27.70 -17.11
C LEU A 71 -2.86 -26.26 -16.68
N PHE A 72 -4.13 -25.88 -16.72
CA PHE A 72 -4.58 -24.57 -16.26
C PHE A 72 -4.24 -24.37 -14.79
N SER A 73 -4.61 -25.31 -13.92
CA SER A 73 -4.30 -25.27 -12.49
C SER A 73 -2.80 -25.21 -12.21
N LEU A 74 -2.01 -26.02 -12.91
CA LEU A 74 -0.55 -26.03 -12.79
C LEU A 74 0.07 -24.70 -13.23
N LEU A 75 -0.35 -24.16 -14.38
CA LEU A 75 0.13 -22.87 -14.87
C LEU A 75 -0.17 -21.75 -13.86
N HIS A 76 -1.39 -21.72 -13.32
CA HIS A 76 -1.78 -20.74 -12.29
C HIS A 76 -0.90 -20.84 -11.06
N LYS A 77 -0.63 -22.07 -10.59
CA LYS A 77 0.24 -22.29 -9.43
C LYS A 77 1.68 -21.84 -9.69
N VAL A 78 2.27 -22.23 -10.83
CA VAL A 78 3.64 -21.86 -11.19
C VAL A 78 3.78 -20.35 -11.38
N CYS A 79 2.86 -19.72 -12.11
CA CYS A 79 2.86 -18.27 -12.31
C CYS A 79 2.70 -17.52 -11.00
N LYS A 80 1.88 -18.02 -10.06
CA LYS A 80 1.75 -17.43 -8.73
C LYS A 80 3.05 -17.51 -7.93
N GLU A 81 3.65 -18.70 -7.81
CA GLU A 81 4.90 -18.88 -7.05
C GLU A 81 6.05 -18.07 -7.66
N LEU A 82 6.12 -18.02 -9.00
CA LEU A 82 7.12 -17.24 -9.71
C LEU A 82 6.90 -15.73 -9.55
N ALA A 83 5.65 -15.27 -9.58
CA ALA A 83 5.32 -13.87 -9.34
C ALA A 83 5.70 -13.42 -7.93
N GLU A 84 5.41 -14.26 -6.92
CA GLU A 84 5.80 -14.00 -5.53
C GLU A 84 7.33 -13.89 -5.40
N TRP A 85 8.07 -14.79 -6.04
CA TRP A 85 9.54 -14.75 -6.06
C TRP A 85 10.08 -13.49 -6.74
N TYR A 86 9.59 -13.16 -7.94
CA TYR A 86 10.01 -11.95 -8.64
C TYR A 86 9.68 -10.68 -7.86
N PHE A 87 8.50 -10.62 -7.23
CA PHE A 87 8.09 -9.47 -6.44
C PHE A 87 9.00 -9.28 -5.23
N GLN A 88 9.32 -10.36 -4.51
CA GLN A 88 10.26 -10.34 -3.37
C GLN A 88 11.70 -10.01 -3.78
N ASP A 89 12.06 -10.17 -5.04
CA ASP A 89 13.36 -9.78 -5.58
C ASP A 89 13.40 -8.32 -6.09
N GLY A 90 12.28 -7.59 -6.03
CA GLY A 90 12.15 -6.24 -6.59
C GLY A 90 11.95 -6.22 -8.10
N CYS A 91 11.61 -7.35 -8.71
CA CYS A 91 11.29 -7.47 -10.13
C CYS A 91 9.79 -7.36 -10.39
N CYS A 92 9.16 -6.25 -9.98
CA CYS A 92 7.70 -6.09 -9.98
C CYS A 92 7.05 -6.19 -11.36
N VAL A 93 7.75 -5.75 -12.41
CA VAL A 93 7.28 -5.89 -13.80
C VAL A 93 7.20 -7.36 -14.21
N LEU A 94 8.18 -8.19 -13.84
CA LEU A 94 8.15 -9.63 -14.11
C LEU A 94 7.07 -10.34 -13.31
N ALA A 95 6.85 -9.93 -12.06
CA ALA A 95 5.73 -10.41 -11.25
C ALA A 95 4.38 -10.09 -11.91
N ALA A 96 4.20 -8.85 -12.38
CA ALA A 96 3.00 -8.45 -13.10
C ALA A 96 2.80 -9.24 -14.40
N CYS A 97 3.87 -9.48 -15.17
CA CYS A 97 3.81 -10.32 -16.37
C CYS A 97 3.35 -11.76 -16.05
N CYS A 98 3.82 -12.34 -14.94
CA CYS A 98 3.39 -13.67 -14.51
C CYS A 98 1.89 -13.71 -14.18
N HIS A 99 1.36 -12.65 -13.55
CA HIS A 99 -0.06 -12.53 -13.26
C HIS A 99 -0.91 -12.29 -14.53
N LEU A 100 -0.45 -11.43 -15.46
CA LEU A 100 -1.12 -11.22 -16.74
C LEU A 100 -1.14 -12.48 -17.61
N ALA A 101 -0.09 -13.31 -17.55
CA ALA A 101 -0.02 -14.56 -18.31
C ALA A 101 -1.12 -15.57 -17.92
N VAL A 102 -1.72 -15.40 -16.74
CA VAL A 102 -2.84 -16.21 -16.22
C VAL A 102 -4.10 -15.37 -16.02
N ASP A 103 -4.21 -14.23 -16.72
CA ASP A 103 -5.37 -13.33 -16.72
C ASP A 103 -5.74 -12.80 -15.31
N ASN A 104 -4.78 -12.75 -14.39
CA ASN A 104 -4.98 -12.18 -13.06
C ASN A 104 -4.63 -10.69 -13.07
N ILE A 105 -5.55 -9.89 -13.62
CA ILE A 105 -5.39 -8.45 -13.80
C ILE A 105 -5.21 -7.72 -12.46
N GLU A 106 -6.00 -8.10 -11.46
CA GLU A 106 -5.97 -7.50 -10.13
C GLU A 106 -4.58 -7.57 -9.49
N LEU A 107 -3.98 -8.77 -9.43
CA LEU A 107 -2.65 -8.94 -8.86
C LEU A 107 -1.55 -8.34 -9.74
N ALA A 108 -1.71 -8.36 -11.07
CA ALA A 108 -0.75 -7.71 -11.96
C ALA A 108 -0.66 -6.20 -11.70
N MET A 109 -1.81 -5.52 -11.61
CA MET A 109 -1.88 -4.11 -11.28
C MET A 109 -1.34 -3.85 -9.87
N ALA A 110 -1.69 -4.70 -8.91
CA ALA A 110 -1.16 -4.58 -7.55
C ALA A 110 0.37 -4.71 -7.49
N SER A 111 0.98 -5.62 -8.25
CA SER A 111 2.43 -5.76 -8.33
C SER A 111 3.11 -4.50 -8.87
N LEU A 112 2.58 -3.89 -9.94
CA LEU A 112 3.15 -2.66 -10.50
C LEU A 112 3.01 -1.47 -9.52
N ILE A 113 1.84 -1.30 -8.92
CA ILE A 113 1.57 -0.21 -7.98
C ILE A 113 2.40 -0.35 -6.69
N ARG A 114 2.55 -1.56 -6.16
CA ARG A 114 3.39 -1.83 -4.98
C ARG A 114 4.88 -1.79 -5.29
N GLY A 115 5.25 -1.93 -6.56
CA GLY A 115 6.61 -1.72 -7.08
C GLY A 115 6.96 -0.25 -7.37
N ASN A 116 6.02 0.68 -7.18
CA ASN A 116 6.14 2.09 -7.57
C ASN A 116 6.38 2.32 -9.07
N GLU A 117 5.95 1.38 -9.93
CA GLU A 117 6.00 1.52 -11.40
C GLU A 117 4.72 2.21 -11.91
N LEU A 118 4.42 3.40 -11.38
CA LEU A 118 3.12 4.07 -11.51
C LEU A 118 2.80 4.48 -12.95
N GLU A 119 3.77 5.00 -13.70
CA GLU A 119 3.57 5.37 -15.10
C GLU A 119 3.24 4.15 -15.97
N LEU A 120 3.94 3.03 -15.75
CA LEU A 120 3.69 1.78 -16.46
C LEU A 120 2.32 1.20 -16.06
N ALA A 121 2.00 1.20 -14.77
CA ALA A 121 0.70 0.77 -14.27
C ALA A 121 -0.45 1.60 -14.86
N ALA A 122 -0.30 2.92 -14.96
CA ALA A 122 -1.30 3.79 -15.59
C ALA A 122 -1.49 3.46 -17.08
N CYS A 123 -0.39 3.20 -17.81
CA CYS A 123 -0.46 2.76 -19.21
C CYS A 123 -1.19 1.42 -19.35
N VAL A 124 -0.82 0.43 -18.55
CA VAL A 124 -1.44 -0.90 -18.54
C VAL A 124 -2.93 -0.81 -18.19
N GLY A 125 -3.28 -0.09 -17.12
CA GLY A 125 -4.66 0.13 -16.70
C GLY A 125 -5.51 0.81 -17.77
N THR A 126 -4.96 1.79 -18.48
CA THR A 126 -5.64 2.47 -19.60
C THR A 126 -5.93 1.50 -20.75
N VAL A 127 -5.01 0.61 -21.09
CA VAL A 127 -5.21 -0.41 -22.14
C VAL A 127 -6.22 -1.46 -21.72
N LEU A 128 -6.21 -1.86 -20.44
CA LEU A 128 -7.13 -2.82 -19.86
C LEU A 128 -8.57 -2.28 -19.73
N GLY A 129 -8.71 -0.95 -19.59
CA GLY A 129 -9.99 -0.27 -19.57
C GLY A 129 -10.89 -0.72 -18.42
N GLU A 130 -12.12 -1.13 -18.75
CA GLU A 130 -13.14 -1.54 -17.76
C GLU A 130 -12.81 -2.81 -16.99
N THR A 131 -11.73 -3.52 -17.34
CA THR A 131 -11.29 -4.71 -16.61
C THR A 131 -10.47 -4.38 -15.35
N ALA A 132 -9.95 -3.15 -15.21
CA ALA A 132 -9.15 -2.71 -14.07
C ALA A 132 -9.52 -1.31 -13.52
N PRO A 133 -10.80 -0.94 -13.37
CA PRO A 133 -11.18 0.45 -13.10
C PRO A 133 -10.68 0.94 -11.74
N GLN A 134 -10.82 0.14 -10.68
CA GLN A 134 -10.42 0.51 -9.32
C GLN A 134 -8.90 0.65 -9.19
N SER A 135 -8.14 -0.32 -9.71
CA SER A 135 -6.67 -0.28 -9.67
C SER A 135 -6.11 0.87 -10.51
N THR A 136 -6.73 1.15 -11.66
CA THR A 136 -6.33 2.27 -12.52
C THR A 136 -6.61 3.61 -11.84
N ALA A 137 -7.79 3.80 -11.25
CA ALA A 137 -8.13 4.99 -10.48
C ALA A 137 -7.14 5.24 -9.34
N TYR A 138 -6.85 4.21 -8.54
CA TYR A 138 -5.89 4.32 -7.44
C TYR A 138 -4.47 4.62 -7.93
N CYS A 139 -4.03 4.00 -9.03
CA CYS A 139 -2.74 4.30 -9.65
C CYS A 139 -2.64 5.76 -10.10
N LEU A 140 -3.68 6.27 -10.76
CA LEU A 140 -3.75 7.65 -11.23
C LEU A 140 -3.75 8.64 -10.06
N GLU A 141 -4.37 8.32 -8.93
CA GLU A 141 -4.30 9.15 -7.72
C GLU A 141 -2.87 9.24 -7.16
N LEU A 142 -2.15 8.11 -7.05
CA LEU A 142 -0.76 8.12 -6.61
C LEU A 142 0.16 8.84 -7.60
N LEU A 143 -0.05 8.63 -8.91
CA LEU A 143 0.70 9.30 -9.96
C LEU A 143 0.43 10.81 -9.96
N ALA A 144 -0.81 11.23 -9.73
CA ALA A 144 -1.14 12.63 -9.56
C ALA A 144 -0.37 13.23 -8.36
N ARG A 145 -0.30 12.52 -7.23
CA ARG A 145 0.49 12.95 -6.06
C ARG A 145 1.97 13.12 -6.36
N LYS A 146 2.57 12.21 -7.14
CA LYS A 146 3.97 12.35 -7.62
C LYS A 146 4.19 13.69 -8.33
N TYR A 147 3.25 14.09 -9.19
CA TYR A 147 3.36 15.31 -9.98
C TYR A 147 2.85 16.58 -9.29
N MET A 148 2.43 16.53 -8.02
CA MET A 148 2.07 17.70 -7.19
C MET A 148 3.33 18.49 -6.78
N THR A 149 4.12 18.89 -7.77
CA THR A 149 5.33 19.71 -7.66
C THR A 149 5.31 20.77 -8.76
N THR A 150 6.01 21.87 -8.55
CA THR A 150 6.16 22.91 -9.58
C THR A 150 7.27 22.50 -10.55
N PRO A 151 7.06 22.50 -11.89
CA PRO A 151 5.92 23.05 -12.64
C PRO A 151 4.84 22.02 -13.05
N THR A 152 4.90 20.77 -12.61
CA THR A 152 4.03 19.67 -13.10
C THR A 152 2.64 19.62 -12.48
N TRP A 153 2.25 20.58 -11.63
CA TRP A 153 0.96 20.54 -10.91
C TRP A 153 -0.27 20.40 -11.81
N TYR A 154 -0.27 21.02 -12.99
CA TYR A 154 -1.37 20.90 -13.95
C TYR A 154 -1.51 19.48 -14.51
N LEU A 155 -0.41 18.73 -14.63
CA LEU A 155 -0.44 17.33 -15.04
C LEU A 155 -1.18 16.47 -13.99
N SER A 156 -1.05 16.78 -12.69
CA SER A 156 -1.83 16.12 -11.65
C SER A 156 -3.33 16.32 -11.85
N ALA A 157 -3.77 17.52 -12.23
CA ALA A 157 -5.18 17.77 -12.53
C ALA A 157 -5.66 16.94 -13.73
N ASP A 158 -4.87 16.90 -14.79
CA ASP A 158 -5.20 16.15 -16.01
C ASP A 158 -5.28 14.64 -15.75
N LEU A 159 -4.38 14.09 -14.91
CA LEU A 159 -4.42 12.69 -14.48
C LEU A 159 -5.66 12.37 -13.66
N LEU A 160 -6.04 13.25 -12.71
CA LEU A 160 -7.24 13.06 -11.91
C LEU A 160 -8.53 13.16 -12.73
N GLN A 161 -8.54 13.96 -13.81
CA GLN A 161 -9.68 14.06 -14.73
C GLN A 161 -9.95 12.75 -15.49
N MET A 162 -8.97 11.86 -15.60
CA MET A 162 -9.14 10.53 -16.19
C MET A 162 -9.94 9.57 -15.29
N ILE A 163 -10.10 9.90 -14.00
CA ILE A 163 -10.83 9.08 -13.02
C ILE A 163 -12.32 9.47 -13.02
N PRO A 164 -13.27 8.52 -13.01
CA PRO A 164 -14.69 8.84 -12.81
C PRO A 164 -14.94 9.39 -11.40
N ASP A 165 -15.96 10.23 -11.22
CA ASP A 165 -16.33 10.81 -9.91
C ASP A 165 -15.18 11.53 -9.17
N ASN A 166 -14.31 12.19 -9.94
CA ASN A 166 -13.07 12.82 -9.46
C ASN A 166 -13.24 14.13 -8.66
N TYR A 167 -14.47 14.58 -8.39
CA TYR A 167 -14.73 15.89 -7.78
C TYR A 167 -13.98 16.09 -6.45
N ILE A 168 -13.96 15.07 -5.59
CA ILE A 168 -13.26 15.13 -4.30
C ILE A 168 -11.73 15.15 -4.50
N LEU A 169 -11.21 14.41 -5.48
CA LEU A 169 -9.78 14.35 -5.78
C LEU A 169 -9.28 15.70 -6.32
N LEU A 170 -10.05 16.33 -7.21
CA LEU A 170 -9.75 17.66 -7.72
C LEU A 170 -9.83 18.73 -6.63
N ALA A 171 -10.81 18.62 -5.71
CA ALA A 171 -10.90 19.50 -4.55
C ALA A 171 -9.68 19.35 -3.63
N LYS A 172 -9.23 18.12 -3.34
CA LYS A 172 -8.00 17.85 -2.58
C LYS A 172 -6.77 18.47 -3.26
N LEU A 173 -6.65 18.32 -4.58
CA LEU A 173 -5.55 18.91 -5.37
C LEU A 173 -5.52 20.43 -5.28
N CYS A 174 -6.67 21.08 -5.44
CA CYS A 174 -6.79 22.53 -5.41
C CYS A 174 -6.56 23.09 -4.00
N ALA A 175 -7.11 22.43 -2.97
CA ALA A 175 -6.93 22.82 -1.58
C ALA A 175 -5.46 22.81 -1.13
N PHE A 176 -4.62 21.95 -1.73
CA PHE A 176 -3.21 21.83 -1.37
C PHE A 176 -2.27 22.72 -2.20
N TYR A 177 -2.78 23.39 -3.24
CA TYR A 177 -1.95 24.17 -4.15
C TYR A 177 -1.34 25.42 -3.48
N PRO A 178 0.00 25.60 -3.47
CA PRO A 178 0.67 26.68 -2.75
C PRO A 178 0.74 28.01 -3.54
N GLY A 179 -0.18 28.24 -4.48
CA GLY A 179 -0.18 29.44 -5.33
C GLY A 179 -0.83 30.67 -4.68
N SER A 180 -0.71 31.81 -5.36
CA SER A 180 -1.47 33.03 -5.03
C SER A 180 -2.97 32.85 -5.29
N ASP A 181 -3.82 33.69 -4.68
CA ASP A 181 -5.28 33.64 -4.88
C ASP A 181 -5.69 33.67 -6.37
N THR A 182 -4.94 34.40 -7.21
CA THR A 182 -5.15 34.44 -8.65
C THR A 182 -4.83 33.11 -9.33
N GLU A 183 -3.72 32.47 -8.96
CA GLU A 183 -3.32 31.17 -9.52
C GLU A 183 -4.24 30.05 -9.00
N ILE A 184 -4.68 30.14 -7.75
CA ILE A 184 -5.66 29.21 -7.16
C ILE A 184 -6.98 29.28 -7.92
N ASN A 185 -7.52 30.49 -8.16
CA ASN A 185 -8.77 30.63 -8.92
C ASN A 185 -8.63 30.13 -10.37
N GLN A 186 -7.48 30.30 -11.02
CA GLN A 186 -7.21 29.72 -12.34
C GLN A 186 -7.24 28.19 -12.31
N LEU A 187 -6.66 27.58 -11.26
CA LEU A 187 -6.71 26.14 -11.07
C LEU A 187 -8.13 25.65 -10.77
N HIS A 188 -8.90 26.39 -9.96
CA HIS A 188 -10.31 26.10 -9.67
C HIS A 188 -11.13 26.10 -10.97
N GLU A 189 -10.97 27.12 -11.81
CA GLU A 189 -11.66 27.21 -13.10
C GLU A 189 -11.36 25.99 -13.99
N ARG A 190 -10.08 25.59 -14.10
CA ARG A 190 -9.67 24.38 -14.85
C ARG A 190 -10.30 23.11 -14.28
N CYS A 191 -10.39 23.02 -12.96
CA CYS A 191 -10.99 21.88 -12.25
C CYS A 191 -12.51 21.96 -12.12
N ARG A 192 -13.16 23.00 -12.68
CA ARG A 192 -14.61 23.27 -12.57
C ARG A 192 -15.09 23.39 -11.12
N LEU A 193 -14.26 23.98 -10.27
CA LEU A 193 -14.58 24.30 -8.87
C LEU A 193 -14.97 25.79 -8.74
N PRO A 194 -15.77 26.15 -7.73
CA PRO A 194 -16.12 27.53 -7.44
C PRO A 194 -14.89 28.38 -7.10
N SER A 195 -14.99 29.69 -7.27
CA SER A 195 -13.95 30.62 -6.83
C SER A 195 -13.75 30.61 -5.31
N LEU A 196 -12.61 31.13 -4.83
CA LEU A 196 -12.31 31.27 -3.41
C LEU A 196 -13.44 31.95 -2.60
N GLU A 197 -14.05 32.99 -3.17
CA GLU A 197 -15.14 33.76 -2.55
C GLU A 197 -16.45 32.96 -2.49
N GLU A 198 -16.80 32.28 -3.58
CA GLU A 198 -17.98 31.41 -3.64
C GLU A 198 -17.83 30.22 -2.70
N CYS A 199 -16.64 29.64 -2.59
CA CYS A 199 -16.35 28.55 -1.66
C CYS A 199 -16.63 28.96 -0.22
N LYS A 200 -16.36 30.21 0.18
CA LYS A 200 -16.68 30.68 1.54
C LYS A 200 -18.19 30.65 1.79
N ALA A 201 -18.99 31.21 0.88
CA ALA A 201 -20.44 31.22 1.02
C ALA A 201 -21.05 29.81 1.00
N LEU A 202 -20.53 28.92 0.14
CA LEU A 202 -20.96 27.52 0.07
C LEU A 202 -20.60 26.74 1.34
N ALA A 203 -19.48 27.04 1.98
CA ALA A 203 -19.10 26.41 3.24
C ALA A 203 -20.09 26.78 4.38
N GLU A 204 -20.45 28.06 4.48
CA GLU A 204 -21.41 28.56 5.47
C GLU A 204 -22.82 27.97 5.24
N ALA A 205 -23.25 27.88 3.97
CA ALA A 205 -24.51 27.25 3.60
C ALA A 205 -24.53 25.75 3.98
N ALA A 206 -23.48 24.99 3.63
CA ALA A 206 -23.36 23.58 3.96
C ALA A 206 -23.37 23.34 5.49
N MET A 207 -22.72 24.22 6.27
CA MET A 207 -22.80 24.18 7.73
C MET A 207 -24.23 24.37 8.25
N SER A 208 -24.99 25.29 7.65
CA SER A 208 -26.39 25.52 8.05
C SER A 208 -27.33 24.36 7.72
N GLU A 209 -27.00 23.59 6.68
CA GLU A 209 -27.75 22.40 6.24
C GLU A 209 -27.33 21.12 6.98
N GLY A 210 -26.24 21.17 7.75
CA GLY A 210 -25.69 20.02 8.48
C GLY A 210 -24.78 19.10 7.64
N ASP A 211 -24.39 19.49 6.42
CA ASP A 211 -23.41 18.76 5.61
C ASP A 211 -21.98 19.18 6.00
N LEU A 212 -21.47 18.55 7.04
CA LEU A 212 -20.12 18.80 7.57
C LEU A 212 -19.02 18.49 6.54
N PHE A 213 -19.19 17.44 5.73
CA PHE A 213 -18.16 17.04 4.76
C PHE A 213 -18.00 18.11 3.67
N SER A 214 -19.10 18.60 3.10
CA SER A 214 -19.05 19.69 2.13
C SER A 214 -18.59 21.00 2.75
N ALA A 215 -18.97 21.30 4.00
CA ALA A 215 -18.50 22.49 4.69
C ALA A 215 -16.98 22.52 4.85
N VAL A 216 -16.38 21.43 5.35
CA VAL A 216 -14.92 21.30 5.48
C VAL A 216 -14.25 21.39 4.11
N LYS A 217 -14.79 20.73 3.09
CA LYS A 217 -14.29 20.77 1.70
C LYS A 217 -14.25 22.20 1.16
N PHE A 218 -15.34 22.95 1.30
CA PHE A 218 -15.41 24.32 0.78
C PHE A 218 -14.60 25.31 1.61
N HIS A 219 -14.50 25.13 2.93
CA HIS A 219 -13.58 25.95 3.73
C HIS A 219 -12.12 25.75 3.31
N LEU A 220 -11.68 24.51 3.03
CA LEU A 220 -10.32 24.25 2.52
C LEU A 220 -10.04 24.92 1.17
N LEU A 221 -11.06 25.01 0.30
CA LEU A 221 -11.00 25.68 -0.99
C LEU A 221 -11.19 27.20 -0.89
N SER A 222 -11.46 27.75 0.29
CA SER A 222 -11.70 29.18 0.49
C SER A 222 -10.42 29.93 0.91
N SER A 223 -10.54 31.24 1.11
CA SER A 223 -9.48 32.05 1.72
C SER A 223 -9.23 31.74 3.21
N GLU A 224 -10.10 30.95 3.85
CA GLU A 224 -10.07 30.64 5.28
C GLU A 224 -10.00 29.12 5.57
N PRO A 225 -8.94 28.41 5.13
CA PRO A 225 -8.82 26.96 5.31
C PRO A 225 -8.70 26.51 6.78
N GLU A 226 -8.41 27.45 7.69
CA GLU A 226 -8.26 27.20 9.13
C GLU A 226 -9.57 26.76 9.79
N ASN A 227 -10.70 27.29 9.32
CA ASN A 227 -12.02 26.93 9.82
C ASN A 227 -12.34 25.46 9.54
N ALA A 228 -11.86 24.93 8.40
CA ALA A 228 -12.02 23.54 8.05
C ALA A 228 -11.36 22.61 9.08
N LEU A 229 -10.16 22.96 9.55
CA LEU A 229 -9.46 22.16 10.56
C LEU A 229 -10.19 22.16 11.89
N ARG A 230 -10.66 23.32 12.34
CA ARG A 230 -11.37 23.43 13.63
C ARG A 230 -12.62 22.57 13.62
N ILE A 231 -13.48 22.77 12.62
CA ILE A 231 -14.76 22.05 12.48
C ILE A 231 -14.52 20.55 12.33
N GLY A 232 -13.59 20.16 11.43
CA GLY A 232 -13.36 18.76 11.16
C GLY A 232 -12.65 18.01 12.29
N ILE A 233 -11.71 18.65 13.00
CA ILE A 233 -11.03 18.02 14.15
C ILE A 233 -12.00 17.83 15.31
N ASP A 234 -12.83 18.83 15.62
CA ASP A 234 -13.84 18.71 16.68
C ASP A 234 -14.80 17.54 16.38
N HIS A 235 -15.28 17.43 15.13
CA HIS A 235 -16.08 16.30 14.70
C HIS A 235 -15.37 14.95 14.84
N VAL A 236 -14.11 14.85 14.40
CA VAL A 236 -13.33 13.60 14.53
C VAL A 236 -13.15 13.23 16.00
N LYS A 237 -12.87 14.19 16.88
CA LYS A 237 -12.77 13.94 18.32
C LYS A 237 -14.08 13.43 18.92
N GLU A 238 -15.21 14.01 18.53
CA GLU A 238 -16.54 13.54 18.95
C GLU A 238 -16.80 12.10 18.51
N GLN A 239 -16.47 11.75 17.26
CA GLN A 239 -16.60 10.38 16.76
C GLN A 239 -15.70 9.40 17.52
N LEU A 240 -14.43 9.75 17.76
CA LEU A 240 -13.49 8.89 18.49
C LEU A 240 -13.88 8.67 19.95
N ALA A 241 -14.61 9.61 20.56
CA ALA A 241 -15.14 9.46 21.91
C ALA A 241 -16.34 8.50 21.99
N GLY A 242 -16.98 8.18 20.86
CA GLY A 242 -18.06 7.20 20.78
C GLY A 242 -17.58 5.76 20.95
N PRO A 243 -18.45 4.81 21.38
CA PRO A 243 -18.05 3.42 21.59
C PRO A 243 -17.93 2.60 20.29
N ASP A 244 -18.65 2.97 19.22
CA ASP A 244 -18.85 2.16 18.01
C ASP A 244 -18.26 2.79 16.73
N TRP A 245 -17.27 3.68 16.87
CA TRP A 245 -16.65 4.29 15.69
C TRP A 245 -15.78 3.31 14.91
N THR A 246 -15.68 3.54 13.60
CA THR A 246 -14.83 2.76 12.69
C THR A 246 -13.93 3.70 11.89
N VAL A 247 -12.82 3.16 11.38
CA VAL A 247 -11.87 3.92 10.56
C VAL A 247 -12.57 4.53 9.34
N ASP A 248 -13.54 3.84 8.74
CA ASP A 248 -14.24 4.32 7.54
C ASP A 248 -15.16 5.51 7.80
N ILE A 249 -15.61 5.73 9.04
CA ILE A 249 -16.39 6.92 9.41
C ILE A 249 -15.48 8.15 9.49
N VAL A 250 -14.30 8.01 10.07
CA VAL A 250 -13.41 9.14 10.41
C VAL A 250 -12.38 9.44 9.32
N GLN A 251 -12.00 8.44 8.53
CA GLN A 251 -10.98 8.58 7.49
C GLN A 251 -11.35 9.65 6.44
N PRO A 252 -12.58 9.71 5.87
CA PRO A 252 -12.86 10.62 4.77
C PRO A 252 -12.64 12.10 5.12
N ILE A 253 -13.12 12.52 6.30
CA ILE A 253 -12.98 13.90 6.76
C ILE A 253 -11.54 14.23 7.16
N LEU A 254 -10.84 13.27 7.80
CA LEU A 254 -9.45 13.42 8.20
C LEU A 254 -8.52 13.51 6.99
N GLU A 255 -8.77 12.67 6.00
CA GLU A 255 -8.04 12.69 4.74
C GLU A 255 -8.24 14.04 4.03
N LEU A 256 -9.47 14.55 3.96
CA LEU A 256 -9.75 15.86 3.37
C LEU A 256 -8.99 16.99 4.07
N MET A 257 -9.04 17.05 5.41
CA MET A 257 -8.29 18.04 6.21
C MET A 257 -6.77 17.97 5.98
N SER A 258 -6.24 16.79 5.68
CA SER A 258 -4.80 16.62 5.43
C SER A 258 -4.28 17.26 4.14
N TYR A 259 -5.18 17.77 3.27
CA TYR A 259 -4.85 18.52 2.07
C TYR A 259 -4.86 20.04 2.30
N ILE A 260 -4.91 20.52 3.54
CA ILE A 260 -4.65 21.94 3.83
C ILE A 260 -3.27 22.36 3.31
N ARG A 261 -3.18 23.56 2.72
CA ARG A 261 -1.91 24.12 2.28
C ARG A 261 -0.87 24.16 3.40
N THR A 262 0.35 23.78 3.05
CA THR A 262 1.44 23.61 4.02
C THR A 262 1.82 24.94 4.68
N ASP A 263 1.84 26.04 3.93
CA ASP A 263 2.14 27.40 4.41
C ASP A 263 1.14 27.87 5.48
N CYS A 264 -0.13 27.51 5.32
CA CYS A 264 -1.18 27.79 6.31
C CYS A 264 -0.99 26.93 7.56
N LEU A 265 -0.77 25.62 7.39
CA LEU A 265 -0.65 24.67 8.50
C LEU A 265 0.54 24.96 9.43
N ILE A 266 1.66 25.46 8.89
CA ILE A 266 2.87 25.75 9.68
C ILE A 266 2.81 27.07 10.46
N MET A 267 1.76 27.89 10.26
CA MET A 267 1.59 29.15 10.98
C MET A 267 1.54 28.94 12.50
N ALA A 268 2.18 29.84 13.25
CA ALA A 268 2.27 29.72 14.72
C ALA A 268 0.90 29.63 15.41
N LYS A 269 -0.10 30.36 14.90
CA LYS A 269 -1.48 30.35 15.42
C LYS A 269 -2.19 29.01 15.32
N LEU A 270 -1.76 28.12 14.41
CA LEU A 270 -2.34 26.79 14.22
C LEU A 270 -1.54 25.69 14.91
N THR A 271 -0.59 26.02 15.79
CA THR A 271 0.30 25.01 16.39
C THR A 271 -0.46 23.90 17.11
N GLU A 272 -1.48 24.24 17.89
CA GLU A 272 -2.31 23.27 18.61
C GLU A 272 -3.11 22.40 17.63
N VAL A 273 -3.90 23.04 16.77
CA VAL A 273 -4.72 22.39 15.71
C VAL A 273 -3.87 21.48 14.81
N ARG A 274 -2.69 21.94 14.39
CA ARG A 274 -1.71 21.13 13.63
C ARG A 274 -1.30 19.89 14.43
N SER A 275 -1.02 20.04 15.72
CA SER A 275 -0.61 18.93 16.57
C SER A 275 -1.69 17.86 16.66
N GLU A 276 -2.93 18.29 16.86
CA GLU A 276 -4.09 17.39 16.91
C GLU A 276 -4.29 16.68 15.58
N LEU A 277 -4.21 17.39 14.45
CA LEU A 277 -4.30 16.80 13.12
C LEU A 277 -3.22 15.73 12.90
N LEU A 278 -1.96 16.03 13.26
CA LEU A 278 -0.84 15.09 13.12
C LEU A 278 -1.05 13.82 13.97
N ILE A 279 -1.55 13.98 15.19
CA ILE A 279 -1.83 12.85 16.09
C ILE A 279 -2.97 11.98 15.56
N LEU A 280 -4.06 12.61 15.11
CA LEU A 280 -5.21 11.90 14.54
C LEU A 280 -4.82 11.17 13.26
N CYS A 281 -4.09 11.82 12.34
CA CYS A 281 -3.56 11.18 11.12
C CYS A 281 -2.56 10.07 11.45
N GLY A 282 -1.70 10.24 12.45
CA GLY A 282 -0.76 9.22 12.90
C GLY A 282 -1.46 7.96 13.41
N TYR A 283 -2.47 8.13 14.27
CA TYR A 283 -3.23 7.02 14.84
C TYR A 283 -4.05 6.28 13.78
N ILE A 284 -4.88 7.01 13.02
CA ILE A 284 -5.69 6.42 11.95
C ILE A 284 -4.79 5.81 10.87
N GLY A 285 -3.65 6.43 10.55
CA GLY A 285 -2.64 5.86 9.67
C GLY A 285 -2.07 4.55 10.19
N GLY A 286 -1.85 4.41 11.50
CA GLY A 286 -1.47 3.15 12.15
C GLY A 286 -2.51 2.04 11.96
N LEU A 287 -3.79 2.36 12.15
CA LEU A 287 -4.89 1.43 11.92
C LEU A 287 -5.02 1.03 10.43
N LEU A 288 -4.86 1.98 9.51
CA LEU A 288 -4.83 1.74 8.07
C LEU A 288 -3.62 0.90 7.65
N ALA A 289 -2.46 1.09 8.29
CA ALA A 289 -1.27 0.27 8.06
C ALA A 289 -1.53 -1.19 8.48
N ILE A 290 -2.21 -1.43 9.61
CA ILE A 290 -2.64 -2.77 10.02
C ILE A 290 -3.60 -3.35 8.97
N ARG A 291 -4.61 -2.57 8.53
CA ARG A 291 -5.59 -2.97 7.51
C ARG A 291 -4.92 -3.42 6.21
N ARG A 292 -3.87 -2.70 5.78
CA ARG A 292 -3.12 -2.96 4.54
C ARG A 292 -1.95 -3.94 4.70
N GLN A 293 -1.73 -4.46 5.90
CA GLN A 293 -0.60 -5.35 6.22
C GLN A 293 0.78 -4.70 6.00
N TYR A 294 0.90 -3.40 6.24
CA TYR A 294 2.18 -2.68 6.21
C TYR A 294 2.93 -2.85 7.54
N CYS A 295 3.27 -4.11 7.86
CA CYS A 295 3.76 -4.50 9.18
C CYS A 295 5.02 -3.75 9.64
N SER A 296 5.89 -3.32 8.73
CA SER A 296 7.14 -2.62 9.07
C SER A 296 6.90 -1.23 9.68
N ILE A 297 5.86 -0.53 9.24
CA ILE A 297 5.59 0.86 9.65
C ILE A 297 4.58 0.97 10.80
N VAL A 298 3.84 -0.10 11.14
CA VAL A 298 2.85 -0.08 12.24
C VAL A 298 3.49 0.38 13.56
N PRO A 299 4.63 -0.21 14.02
CA PRO A 299 5.28 0.28 15.24
C PRO A 299 5.73 1.74 15.15
N ALA A 300 6.22 2.16 13.98
CA ALA A 300 6.69 3.52 13.76
C ALA A 300 5.55 4.54 13.84
N LEU A 301 4.35 4.23 13.33
CA LEU A 301 3.17 5.10 13.41
C LEU A 301 2.64 5.24 14.85
N TYR A 302 2.63 4.14 15.62
CA TYR A 302 2.25 4.18 17.03
C TYR A 302 3.27 4.97 17.88
N GLU A 303 4.56 4.79 17.63
CA GLU A 303 5.62 5.54 18.30
C GLU A 303 5.56 7.04 17.93
N TYR A 304 5.39 7.36 16.65
CA TYR A 304 5.18 8.72 16.15
C TYR A 304 4.02 9.41 16.89
N THR A 305 2.87 8.75 16.95
CA THR A 305 1.67 9.27 17.64
C THR A 305 1.94 9.46 19.14
N SER A 306 2.60 8.49 19.78
CA SER A 306 2.96 8.57 21.19
C SER A 306 3.94 9.70 21.51
N GLN A 307 4.92 9.94 20.63
CA GLN A 307 5.87 11.05 20.80
C GLN A 307 5.21 12.41 20.64
N LEU A 308 4.25 12.55 19.73
CA LEU A 308 3.47 13.78 19.58
C LEU A 308 2.60 14.06 20.80
N LEU A 309 1.94 13.04 21.35
CA LEU A 309 1.16 13.13 22.60
C LEU A 309 2.02 13.51 23.82
N LYS A 310 3.27 13.02 23.90
CA LYS A 310 4.18 13.35 25.01
C LYS A 310 4.70 14.79 24.95
N ARG A 311 4.95 15.31 23.75
CA ARG A 311 5.66 16.59 23.55
C ARG A 311 4.72 17.79 23.56
N ARG A 312 3.41 17.59 23.40
CA ARG A 312 2.46 18.67 23.15
C ARG A 312 1.23 18.52 24.05
N GLU A 313 0.82 19.61 24.68
CA GLU A 313 -0.46 19.67 25.38
C GLU A 313 -1.56 19.81 24.34
N VAL A 314 -2.35 18.75 24.14
CA VAL A 314 -3.43 18.69 23.15
C VAL A 314 -4.66 17.99 23.72
N CYS A 315 -5.84 18.34 23.21
CA CYS A 315 -7.11 17.78 23.67
C CYS A 315 -7.66 16.75 22.68
N VAL A 316 -6.97 15.61 22.54
CA VAL A 316 -7.45 14.47 21.73
C VAL A 316 -7.93 13.31 22.62
N PRO A 317 -8.95 12.54 22.20
CA PRO A 317 -9.49 11.40 22.96
C PRO A 317 -8.59 10.15 22.81
N LEU A 318 -7.28 10.30 22.98
CA LEU A 318 -6.28 9.24 22.83
C LEU A 318 -5.31 9.27 24.01
N LYS A 319 -4.94 8.09 24.51
CA LYS A 319 -4.01 7.93 25.63
C LYS A 319 -2.79 7.11 25.22
N ILE A 320 -1.62 7.46 25.74
CA ILE A 320 -0.36 6.74 25.45
C ILE A 320 -0.44 5.30 25.92
N GLU A 321 -1.08 5.05 27.06
CA GLU A 321 -1.27 3.71 27.62
C GLU A 321 -2.12 2.84 26.67
N GLN A 322 -3.20 3.41 26.11
CA GLN A 322 -4.02 2.71 25.12
C GLN A 322 -3.21 2.34 23.88
N LEU A 323 -2.43 3.28 23.33
CA LEU A 323 -1.58 3.03 22.16
C LEU A 323 -0.58 1.90 22.41
N SER A 324 0.01 1.85 23.61
CA SER A 324 0.96 0.79 23.97
C SER A 324 0.29 -0.59 24.04
N VAL A 325 -0.89 -0.69 24.66
CA VAL A 325 -1.65 -1.93 24.80
C VAL A 325 -2.12 -2.44 23.44
N GLU A 326 -2.64 -1.56 22.60
CA GLU A 326 -3.05 -1.87 21.22
C GLU A 326 -1.88 -2.40 20.39
N LEU A 327 -0.72 -1.75 20.45
CA LEU A 327 0.48 -2.17 19.71
C LEU A 327 1.01 -3.53 20.17
N ASP A 328 1.04 -3.77 21.48
CA ASP A 328 1.50 -5.04 22.04
C ASP A 328 0.53 -6.19 21.72
N ALA A 329 -0.78 -5.92 21.76
CA ALA A 329 -1.79 -6.88 21.32
C ALA A 329 -1.64 -7.24 19.83
N TRP A 330 -1.43 -6.24 18.97
CA TRP A 330 -1.16 -6.46 17.55
C TRP A 330 0.11 -7.30 17.34
N ARG A 331 1.23 -6.96 17.98
CA ARG A 331 2.49 -7.73 17.89
C ARG A 331 2.30 -9.19 18.31
N ALA A 332 1.65 -9.42 19.44
CA ALA A 332 1.42 -10.77 19.97
C ALA A 332 0.53 -11.63 19.07
N CYS A 333 -0.41 -11.03 18.35
CA CYS A 333 -1.35 -11.76 17.49
C CYS A 333 -0.90 -11.91 16.03
N THR A 334 0.08 -11.13 15.57
CA THR A 334 0.50 -11.10 14.15
C THR A 334 1.93 -11.57 13.92
N GLN A 335 2.82 -11.46 14.91
CA GLN A 335 4.19 -11.92 14.76
C GLN A 335 4.33 -13.39 15.18
N PRO A 336 5.17 -14.18 14.48
CA PRO A 336 5.46 -15.56 14.86
C PRO A 336 6.34 -15.57 16.12
N ASN A 337 5.73 -15.40 17.29
CA ASN A 337 6.38 -15.49 18.58
C ASN A 337 6.24 -16.89 19.19
N SER A 338 7.26 -17.34 19.94
CA SER A 338 7.28 -18.65 20.60
C SER A 338 6.18 -18.82 21.65
N ASN A 339 5.66 -17.71 22.19
CA ASN A 339 4.60 -17.72 23.20
C ASN A 339 3.26 -17.33 22.57
N PRO A 340 2.18 -18.09 22.83
CA PRO A 340 0.86 -17.73 22.33
C PRO A 340 0.35 -16.43 22.99
N PRO A 341 -0.47 -15.62 22.28
CA PRO A 341 -1.02 -14.40 22.84
C PRO A 341 -1.96 -14.71 24.02
N SER A 342 -1.91 -13.86 25.05
CA SER A 342 -2.79 -13.93 26.22
C SER A 342 -4.25 -13.62 25.86
N GLU A 343 -5.20 -13.96 26.73
CA GLU A 343 -6.63 -13.69 26.50
C GLU A 343 -6.90 -12.18 26.35
N CYS A 344 -6.36 -11.36 27.26
CA CYS A 344 -6.47 -9.89 27.18
C CYS A 344 -5.92 -9.33 25.86
N GLN A 345 -4.80 -9.87 25.37
CA GLN A 345 -4.21 -9.44 24.08
C GLN A 345 -5.11 -9.81 22.89
N ARG A 346 -5.78 -10.97 22.95
CA ARG A 346 -6.72 -11.39 21.90
C ARG A 346 -7.98 -10.54 21.91
N GLU A 347 -8.50 -10.21 23.08
CA GLU A 347 -9.65 -9.34 23.24
C GLU A 347 -9.38 -7.94 22.69
N GLU A 348 -8.23 -7.34 23.06
CA GLU A 348 -7.85 -6.02 22.53
C GLU A 348 -7.65 -6.05 21.01
N PHE A 349 -6.99 -7.08 20.49
CA PHE A 349 -6.81 -7.23 19.05
C PHE A 349 -8.15 -7.45 18.31
N SER A 350 -9.13 -8.08 18.95
CA SER A 350 -10.50 -8.20 18.44
C SER A 350 -11.20 -6.85 18.37
N CYS A 351 -11.06 -6.02 19.41
CA CYS A 351 -11.56 -4.64 19.43
C CYS A 351 -10.92 -3.80 18.31
N LEU A 352 -9.60 -3.90 18.13
CA LEU A 352 -8.90 -3.26 17.01
C LEU A 352 -9.45 -3.68 15.66
N LYS A 353 -9.64 -4.99 15.44
CA LYS A 353 -10.21 -5.51 14.18
C LYS A 353 -11.61 -4.98 13.91
N LYS A 354 -12.45 -4.81 14.93
CA LYS A 354 -13.79 -4.22 14.77
C LYS A 354 -13.72 -2.78 14.29
N ARG A 355 -12.82 -1.95 14.84
CA ARG A 355 -12.61 -0.56 14.40
C ARG A 355 -12.03 -0.48 12.99
N ILE A 356 -11.07 -1.35 12.69
CA ILE A 356 -10.37 -1.37 11.42
C ILE A 356 -11.28 -1.85 10.30
N GLN A 357 -12.17 -2.82 10.51
CA GLN A 357 -12.97 -3.45 9.44
C GLN A 357 -12.09 -4.09 8.32
N PRO A 358 -12.55 -5.17 7.66
CA PRO A 358 -11.79 -5.77 6.58
C PRO A 358 -11.66 -4.81 5.40
N ALA A 359 -10.50 -4.82 4.71
CA ALA A 359 -10.38 -4.13 3.44
C ALA A 359 -10.87 -5.04 2.30
N ASP A 360 -11.70 -4.48 1.41
CA ASP A 360 -12.04 -5.09 0.12
C ASP A 360 -10.92 -4.96 -0.93
N SER A 361 -9.80 -4.32 -0.57
CA SER A 361 -8.75 -3.92 -1.52
C SER A 361 -7.71 -5.01 -1.78
N VAL A 362 -7.42 -5.21 -3.07
CA VAL A 362 -6.37 -6.05 -3.65
C VAL A 362 -4.94 -5.59 -3.27
N LEU A 363 -4.78 -4.37 -2.75
CA LEU A 363 -3.47 -3.73 -2.52
C LEU A 363 -2.88 -3.98 -1.12
N GLN A 364 -3.09 -5.19 -0.59
CA GLN A 364 -2.53 -5.59 0.71
C GLN A 364 -1.09 -6.11 0.57
N GLY A 365 -0.31 -5.92 1.64
CA GLY A 365 1.07 -6.40 1.76
C GLY A 365 2.11 -5.33 1.42
N ALA A 366 3.35 -5.57 1.82
CA ALA A 366 4.43 -4.59 1.75
C ALA A 366 4.69 -4.07 0.32
N ASP A 367 5.04 -2.79 0.22
CA ASP A 367 5.60 -2.25 -1.01
C ASP A 367 7.04 -2.74 -1.17
N TYR A 368 7.43 -2.97 -2.43
CA TYR A 368 8.72 -3.57 -2.73
C TYR A 368 9.22 -3.03 -4.06
N VAL A 369 10.04 -1.99 -4.02
CA VAL A 369 10.53 -1.31 -5.23
C VAL A 369 11.70 -2.05 -5.88
N THR A 370 11.92 -1.74 -7.16
CA THR A 370 13.11 -2.17 -7.90
C THR A 370 14.39 -1.80 -7.14
N GLY A 371 15.25 -2.80 -6.91
CA GLY A 371 16.51 -2.63 -6.21
C GLY A 371 16.45 -2.73 -4.67
N SER A 372 15.30 -3.10 -4.07
CA SER A 372 15.15 -3.25 -2.61
C SER A 372 16.15 -4.22 -1.96
N ASN A 373 16.62 -5.25 -2.69
CA ASN A 373 17.62 -6.22 -2.24
C ASN A 373 19.07 -5.81 -2.56
N MET A 374 19.29 -4.64 -3.16
CA MET A 374 20.65 -4.21 -3.48
C MET A 374 21.45 -3.97 -2.18
N PRO A 375 22.71 -4.44 -2.12
CA PRO A 375 23.54 -4.25 -0.95
C PRO A 375 23.78 -2.76 -0.69
N SER A 376 23.86 -2.37 0.58
CA SER A 376 24.26 -1.01 0.95
C SER A 376 25.72 -0.75 0.61
N HIS A 377 26.00 0.38 -0.05
CA HIS A 377 27.36 0.88 -0.25
C HIS A 377 27.88 1.59 1.02
N SER A 378 29.12 2.10 0.96
CA SER A 378 29.93 2.60 2.08
C SER A 378 29.25 3.64 2.99
N ASP A 379 28.36 4.45 2.43
CA ASP A 379 27.59 5.47 3.16
C ASP A 379 26.33 4.81 3.72
N VAL A 380 26.49 4.19 4.89
CA VAL A 380 25.44 3.39 5.52
C VAL A 380 24.44 4.32 6.20
N GLU A 381 23.32 4.58 5.53
CA GLU A 381 22.17 5.22 6.13
C GLU A 381 21.41 4.25 7.05
N LEU A 382 21.06 4.71 8.25
CA LEU A 382 20.26 3.96 9.22
C LEU A 382 18.80 4.42 9.12
N SER A 383 17.88 3.46 9.08
CA SER A 383 16.45 3.76 9.11
C SER A 383 16.08 4.36 10.46
N CYS A 384 15.46 5.54 10.47
CA CYS A 384 14.97 6.15 11.71
C CYS A 384 13.78 5.39 12.33
N PHE A 385 13.15 4.46 11.60
CA PHE A 385 12.08 3.60 12.14
C PHE A 385 12.64 2.40 12.91
N THR A 386 13.72 1.80 12.43
CA THR A 386 14.19 0.50 12.95
C THR A 386 15.59 0.56 13.56
N GLY A 387 16.37 1.61 13.28
CA GLY A 387 17.78 1.71 13.64
C GLY A 387 18.72 0.77 12.85
N HIS A 388 18.18 -0.01 11.91
CA HIS A 388 18.95 -0.92 11.08
C HIS A 388 19.44 -0.24 9.81
N LYS A 389 20.49 -0.80 9.20
CA LYS A 389 21.01 -0.37 7.90
C LYS A 389 19.93 -0.51 6.83
N ILE A 390 19.74 0.53 6.03
CA ILE A 390 18.84 0.47 4.88
C ILE A 390 19.51 -0.38 3.78
N GLN A 391 18.74 -1.30 3.20
CA GLN A 391 19.10 -2.03 1.98
C GLN A 391 18.28 -1.46 0.82
N GLY A 392 18.88 -1.38 -0.36
CA GLY A 392 18.24 -0.79 -1.53
C GLY A 392 18.04 0.73 -1.44
N PRO A 393 17.04 1.28 -2.14
CA PRO A 393 16.82 2.72 -2.24
C PRO A 393 16.49 3.39 -0.91
N VAL A 394 17.14 4.53 -0.65
CA VAL A 394 16.98 5.36 0.55
C VAL A 394 16.07 6.55 0.23
N PHE A 395 15.17 6.89 1.15
CA PHE A 395 14.41 8.13 1.13
C PHE A 395 14.86 9.03 2.28
N LEU A 396 15.42 10.20 1.94
CA LEU A 396 15.84 11.22 2.91
C LEU A 396 14.64 12.09 3.30
N LEU A 397 14.48 12.33 4.60
CA LEU A 397 13.46 13.21 5.15
C LEU A 397 13.88 14.68 5.03
N GLU A 398 12.95 15.60 5.31
CA GLU A 398 13.13 17.04 5.08
C GLU A 398 14.26 17.69 5.88
N ASP A 399 14.75 17.03 6.94
CA ASP A 399 15.85 17.53 7.77
C ASP A 399 17.23 17.26 7.15
N GLY A 400 17.28 16.50 6.04
CA GLY A 400 18.50 16.11 5.35
C GLY A 400 19.40 15.19 6.17
N LYS A 401 18.90 14.61 7.27
CA LYS A 401 19.67 13.78 8.21
C LYS A 401 19.00 12.45 8.50
N SER A 402 17.69 12.45 8.62
CA SER A 402 16.91 11.27 8.93
C SER A 402 16.53 10.56 7.63
N ALA A 403 16.68 9.25 7.62
CA ALA A 403 16.45 8.42 6.43
C ALA A 403 15.52 7.25 6.76
N ILE A 404 14.73 6.80 5.78
CA ILE A 404 13.97 5.56 5.82
C ILE A 404 14.14 4.80 4.50
N SER A 405 13.81 3.51 4.48
CA SER A 405 13.78 2.78 3.20
C SER A 405 12.69 3.37 2.30
N LEU A 406 12.90 3.34 0.98
CA LEU A 406 11.89 3.83 0.04
C LEU A 406 10.58 3.03 0.16
N ASN A 407 10.65 1.73 0.45
CA ASN A 407 9.49 0.88 0.71
C ASN A 407 8.67 1.38 1.91
N ASP A 408 9.34 1.67 3.03
CA ASP A 408 8.67 2.20 4.22
C ASP A 408 8.09 3.60 3.95
N ALA A 409 8.79 4.43 3.18
CA ALA A 409 8.30 5.75 2.80
C ALA A 409 7.00 5.66 1.98
N LEU A 410 6.95 4.79 0.97
CA LEU A 410 5.77 4.56 0.14
C LEU A 410 4.59 4.03 0.95
N MET A 411 4.81 3.01 1.79
CA MET A 411 3.78 2.47 2.66
C MET A 411 3.27 3.53 3.63
N TRP A 412 4.18 4.35 4.19
CA TRP A 412 3.82 5.44 5.08
C TRP A 412 2.97 6.49 4.37
N ALA A 413 3.40 6.97 3.20
CA ALA A 413 2.70 8.02 2.45
C ALA A 413 1.31 7.61 1.95
N LYS A 414 1.04 6.30 1.85
CA LYS A 414 -0.28 5.71 1.51
C LYS A 414 -1.27 5.71 2.67
N VAL A 415 -0.81 5.80 3.93
CA VAL A 415 -1.67 5.72 5.13
C VAL A 415 -1.59 6.94 6.04
N ASN A 416 -0.49 7.69 5.99
CA ASN A 416 -0.28 8.92 6.74
C ASN A 416 0.33 9.99 5.80
N PRO A 417 -0.35 11.13 5.61
CA PRO A 417 0.12 12.16 4.69
C PRO A 417 1.34 12.93 5.20
N PHE A 418 1.57 12.97 6.51
CA PHE A 418 2.60 13.83 7.10
C PHE A 418 3.93 13.12 7.33
N SER A 419 5.01 13.89 7.31
CA SER A 419 6.36 13.41 7.60
C SER A 419 6.44 12.78 9.01
N PRO A 420 7.18 11.68 9.17
CA PRO A 420 7.46 11.07 10.47
C PRO A 420 8.21 12.00 11.45
N LEU A 421 8.77 13.12 10.98
CA LEU A 421 9.39 14.12 11.87
C LEU A 421 8.39 14.97 12.65
N GLY A 422 7.10 14.94 12.29
CA GLY A 422 6.05 15.66 13.02
C GLY A 422 6.09 17.18 12.80
N THR A 423 6.70 17.63 11.70
CA THR A 423 6.87 19.03 11.30
C THR A 423 5.59 19.66 10.74
N GLY A 424 4.67 18.85 10.23
CA GLY A 424 3.51 19.31 9.45
C GLY A 424 3.72 19.28 7.94
N LEU A 425 4.94 18.96 7.46
CA LEU A 425 5.19 18.78 6.04
C LEU A 425 4.61 17.46 5.55
N ARG A 426 4.10 17.45 4.32
CA ARG A 426 3.62 16.24 3.63
C ARG A 426 4.81 15.43 3.10
N ILE A 427 4.77 14.11 3.29
CA ILE A 427 5.74 13.19 2.70
C ILE A 427 5.27 12.74 1.32
N ASN A 428 6.18 12.77 0.34
CA ASN A 428 5.88 12.37 -1.04
C ASN A 428 7.05 11.57 -1.66
N PRO A 429 7.01 10.23 -1.57
CA PRO A 429 8.07 9.35 -2.06
C PRO A 429 7.77 8.66 -3.40
N PHE A 430 6.67 9.04 -4.09
CA PHE A 430 6.21 8.41 -5.34
C PHE A 430 7.06 8.74 -6.56
#